data_AF-D1A2C2-F1
#
_entry.id   AF-D1A2C2-F1
#
_cell.length_a   1.000
_cell.length_b   1.000
_cell.length_c   1.000
_cell.angle_alpha   90.00
_cell.angle_beta   90.00
_cell.angle_gamma   90.00
#
_symmetry.space_group_name_H-M   'P 1'
#
loop_
_entity.id
_entity.type
_entity.pdbx_description
1 polymer ?
#
loop_
_entity_poly.entity_id
_entity_poly.type
_entity_poly.pdbx_seq_one_letter_code
_entity_poly.pdbx_strand_id
1 'polypeptide(L)' 'MTGEVYRVDVAPAGQVCEGAVHGPVLAPAAVVATADGSFWCALCWWPIAVALLTDGHRVVYSATARDVLGIGV' A
#
# COMPACT_ATOMS: atom_id res chain seq x y z
N MET A 1 1.97 18.01 16.52
CA MET A 1 2.63 17.35 15.37
C MET A 1 1.53 16.70 14.56
N THR A 2 1.18 17.24 13.40
CA THR A 2 0.16 16.64 12.52
C THR A 2 0.89 15.78 11.50
N GLY A 3 0.90 14.46 11.69
CA GLY A 3 1.49 13.55 10.71
C GLY A 3 0.76 13.65 9.36
N GLU A 4 1.49 13.36 8.28
CA GLU A 4 0.95 13.36 6.92
C GLU A 4 -0.11 12.26 6.71
N VAL A 5 -0.95 12.45 5.69
CA VAL A 5 -1.98 11.48 5.31
C VAL A 5 -1.56 10.74 4.04
N TYR A 6 -1.35 9.44 4.18
CA TYR A 6 -1.05 8.51 3.09
C TYR A 6 -2.32 7.84 2.60
N ARG A 7 -2.59 7.92 1.29
CA ARG A 7 -3.78 7.29 0.68
C ARG A 7 -3.38 6.01 -0.02
N VAL A 8 -4.04 4.91 0.30
CA VAL A 8 -3.74 3.59 -0.24
C VAL A 8 -4.81 3.13 -1.20
N ASP A 9 -4.41 2.81 -2.43
CA ASP A 9 -5.29 2.23 -3.43
C ASP A 9 -4.65 1.01 -4.10
N VAL A 10 -5.37 0.39 -5.03
CA VAL A 10 -4.87 -0.72 -5.86
C VAL A 10 -4.01 -0.19 -7.00
N ALA A 11 -2.86 -0.81 -7.21
CA ALA A 11 -1.98 -0.47 -8.33
C ALA A 11 -2.68 -0.74 -9.68
N PRO A 12 -2.44 0.08 -10.71
CA PRO A 12 -2.89 -0.21 -12.06
C PRO A 12 -2.40 -1.59 -12.55
N ALA A 13 -3.15 -2.19 -13.47
CA ALA A 13 -2.75 -3.44 -14.10
C ALA A 13 -1.36 -3.29 -14.78
N GLY A 14 -0.52 -4.31 -14.62
CA GLY A 14 0.83 -4.34 -15.20
C GLY A 14 1.90 -3.58 -14.40
N GLN A 15 1.56 -2.98 -13.24
CA GLN A 15 2.56 -2.43 -12.33
C GLN A 15 3.29 -3.55 -11.56
N VAL A 16 4.58 -3.31 -11.30
CA VAL A 16 5.44 -4.21 -10.53
C VAL A 16 5.74 -3.61 -9.16
N CYS A 17 5.85 -4.47 -8.16
CA CYS A 17 6.30 -4.08 -6.82
C CYS A 17 7.76 -3.64 -6.87
N GLU A 18 8.08 -2.48 -6.28
CA GLU A 18 9.44 -1.96 -6.18
C GLU A 18 10.34 -2.75 -5.21
N GLY A 19 9.73 -3.53 -4.30
CA GLY A 19 10.43 -4.31 -3.28
C GLY A 19 10.87 -5.73 -3.69
N ALA A 20 10.23 -6.35 -4.69
CA ALA A 20 10.62 -7.67 -5.21
C ALA A 20 9.89 -8.01 -6.52
N VAL A 21 10.59 -8.65 -7.46
CA VAL A 21 10.02 -9.23 -8.68
C VAL A 21 9.05 -10.35 -8.29
N HIS A 22 7.74 -10.10 -8.40
CA HIS A 22 6.74 -11.15 -8.26
C HIS A 22 6.64 -11.87 -9.61
N GLY A 23 6.74 -13.20 -9.62
CA GLY A 23 6.44 -13.99 -10.81
C GLY A 23 4.98 -13.80 -11.25
N PRO A 24 4.63 -14.18 -12.49
CA PRO A 24 3.35 -13.82 -13.15
C PRO A 24 2.07 -14.35 -12.46
N VAL A 25 2.20 -15.07 -11.35
CA VAL A 25 1.12 -15.84 -10.72
C VAL A 25 0.51 -15.11 -9.51
N LEU A 26 1.16 -14.06 -8.99
CA LEU A 26 0.61 -13.26 -7.90
C LEU A 26 0.55 -11.82 -8.35
N ALA A 27 -0.62 -11.39 -8.83
CA ALA A 27 -0.91 -9.97 -9.00
C ALA A 27 -0.67 -9.29 -7.64
N PRO A 28 0.33 -8.38 -7.51
CA PRO A 28 0.59 -7.76 -6.22
C PRO A 28 -0.63 -6.92 -5.86
N ALA A 29 -1.29 -7.34 -4.78
CA ALA A 29 -2.40 -6.65 -4.17
C ALA A 29 -1.91 -5.34 -3.50
N ALA A 30 -2.44 -4.20 -4.00
CA ALA A 30 -2.19 -2.79 -3.63
C ALA A 30 -0.85 -2.20 -4.18
N VAL A 31 -0.57 -0.87 -4.22
CA VAL A 31 -0.34 -0.02 -3.03
C VAL A 31 -0.20 1.51 -3.35
N VAL A 32 -0.55 2.32 -2.32
CA VAL A 32 -0.24 3.74 -1.92
C VAL A 32 0.05 4.82 -2.96
N ALA A 33 -0.83 5.81 -3.03
CA ALA A 33 -0.52 7.17 -3.48
C ALA A 33 0.27 7.91 -2.38
N THR A 34 1.57 7.65 -2.32
CA THR A 34 2.52 8.45 -1.55
C THR A 34 2.87 9.71 -2.34
N ALA A 35 3.45 10.73 -1.72
CA ALA A 35 3.89 11.93 -2.44
C ALA A 35 4.96 11.62 -3.52
N ASP A 36 5.72 10.55 -3.34
CA ASP A 36 6.77 10.07 -4.24
C ASP A 36 6.30 9.02 -5.26
N GLY A 37 5.03 8.60 -5.21
CA GLY A 37 4.41 7.75 -6.24
C GLY A 37 4.85 6.29 -6.25
N SER A 38 5.28 5.76 -5.11
CA SER A 38 5.84 4.41 -4.96
C SER A 38 4.78 3.31 -5.11
N PHE A 39 5.19 2.13 -5.59
CA PHE A 39 4.33 0.94 -5.67
C PHE A 39 4.93 -0.24 -4.90
N TRP A 40 4.25 -0.64 -3.83
CA TRP A 40 4.64 -1.82 -3.03
C TRP A 40 3.65 -2.95 -3.23
N CYS A 41 3.99 -4.19 -2.86
CA CYS A 41 2.98 -5.24 -2.68
C CYS A 41 2.50 -5.25 -1.23
N ALA A 42 1.36 -5.89 -0.95
CA ALA A 42 0.84 -6.05 0.41
C ALA A 42 1.90 -6.51 1.43
N LEU A 43 2.75 -7.46 1.07
CA LEU A 43 3.81 -8.00 1.93
C LEU A 43 4.84 -6.93 2.33
N CYS A 44 5.30 -6.11 1.38
CA CYS A 44 6.25 -5.03 1.62
C CYS A 44 5.58 -3.80 2.24
N TRP A 45 4.30 -3.60 1.97
CA TRP A 45 3.54 -2.46 2.49
C TRP A 45 3.28 -2.56 3.99
N TRP A 46 3.00 -3.75 4.53
CA TRP A 46 2.64 -3.88 5.94
C TRP A 46 3.67 -3.32 6.93
N PRO A 47 4.97 -3.64 6.80
CA PRO A 47 6.01 -3.02 7.64
C PRO A 47 6.06 -1.49 7.51
N ILE A 48 5.89 -0.96 6.29
CA ILE A 48 5.90 0.49 6.02
C ILE A 48 4.69 1.16 6.68
N ALA A 49 3.50 0.58 6.53
CA ALA A 49 2.28 1.09 7.14
C ALA A 49 2.40 1.16 8.67
N VAL A 50 2.98 0.13 9.30
CA VAL A 50 3.23 0.10 10.74
C VAL A 50 4.21 1.20 11.16
N ALA A 51 5.29 1.39 10.42
CA ALA A 51 6.26 2.46 10.70
C ALA A 51 5.61 3.84 10.60
N LEU A 52 4.86 4.11 9.52
CA LEU A 52 4.13 5.37 9.32
C LEU A 52 3.15 5.65 10.47
N LEU A 53 2.36 4.65 10.87
CA LEU A 53 1.43 4.79 11.98
C LEU A 53 2.16 5.04 13.32
N THR A 54 3.32 4.41 13.53
CA THR A 54 4.15 4.58 14.72
C THR A 54 4.74 5.99 14.80
N ASP A 55 5.14 6.53 13.66
CA ASP A 55 5.63 7.91 13.51
C ASP A 55 4.52 8.98 13.59
N GLY A 56 3.26 8.55 13.77
CA GLY A 56 2.11 9.44 13.94
C GLY A 56 1.48 9.91 12.63
N HIS A 57 1.83 9.30 11.50
CA HIS A 57 1.14 9.51 10.23
C HIS A 57 -0.19 8.78 10.20
N ARG A 58 -1.07 9.20 9.30
CA ARG A 58 -2.36 8.56 9.06
C ARG A 58 -2.32 7.81 7.73
N VAL A 59 -2.78 6.57 7.74
CA VAL A 59 -2.97 5.76 6.52
C VAL A 59 -4.46 5.60 6.25
N VAL A 60 -4.92 5.93 5.05
CA VAL A 60 -6.32 5.80 4.61
C VAL A 60 -6.38 4.91 3.38
N TYR A 61 -7.05 3.77 3.51
CA TYR A 61 -7.28 2.84 2.40
C TYR A 61 -8.54 3.23 1.60
N SER A 62 -8.53 3.01 0.29
CA SER A 62 -9.74 2.98 -0.55
C SER A 62 -10.60 1.76 -0.21
N ALA A 63 -11.85 1.72 -0.70
CA ALA A 63 -12.70 0.52 -0.53
C ALA A 63 -12.07 -0.70 -1.23
N THR A 64 -11.61 -0.52 -2.46
CA THR A 64 -10.98 -1.58 -3.26
C THR A 64 -9.69 -2.08 -2.61
N ALA A 65 -8.87 -1.19 -2.03
CA ALA A 65 -7.69 -1.60 -1.28
C ALA A 65 -8.05 -2.38 -0.01
N ARG A 66 -9.13 -2.03 0.69
CA ARG A 66 -9.60 -2.81 1.85
C ARG A 66 -10.01 -4.22 1.44
N ASP A 67 -10.80 -4.36 0.38
CA ASP A 67 -11.27 -5.66 -0.13
C ASP A 67 -10.09 -6.55 -0.54
N VAL A 68 -9.16 -6.00 -1.31
CA VAL A 68 -7.98 -6.72 -1.84
C VAL A 68 -6.99 -7.10 -0.74
N LEU A 69 -6.84 -6.26 0.29
CA LEU A 69 -5.94 -6.51 1.42
C LEU A 69 -6.60 -7.29 2.57
N GLY A 70 -7.90 -7.62 2.46
CA GLY A 70 -8.64 -8.27 3.55
C GLY A 70 -8.75 -7.42 4.81
N ILE A 71 -8.68 -6.09 4.68
CA ILE A 71 -8.85 -5.17 5.80
C ILE A 71 -10.35 -5.02 6.04
N GLY A 72 -10.84 -5.64 7.11
CA GLY A 72 -12.25 -5.60 7.48
C GLY A 72 -12.84 -4.19 7.53
N VAL A 73 -14.11 -4.09 7.13
CA VAL A 73 -14.96 -2.90 7.28
C VAL A 73 -15.24 -2.57 8.74
#